data_AF-A0A7V9U8N9-F1
#
_entry.id   AF-A0A7V9U8N9-F1
#
_cell.length_a   1.000
_cell.length_b   1.000
_cell.length_c   1.000
_cell.angle_alpha   90.00
_cell.angle_beta   90.00
_cell.angle_gamma   90.00
#
_symmetry.space_group_name_H-M   'P 1'
#
loop_
_entity.id
_entity.type
_entity.pdbx_description
1 polymer ?
#
loop_
_entity_poly.entity_id
_entity_poly.type
_entity_poly.pdbx_seq_one_letter_code
_entity_poly.pdbx_strand_id
1 'polypeptide(L)'
;MTVRRIMGTETEFGISVLGTPSANPMLASSQVVNAYATTSARSRRARWDFEEESPLRDARGFDLSRSAADPSQLTDEDVGLANLILTNGARLYVDHAHPEYSTPECTNPRDVVKWDKAGEQVIVTAAAAVRIPDQNPIVLYKNNTDNKGASYGAHENYLMKRSTPFPDIVRHITPFFVSRQVICGAGRVGIGQDGQTSGFQLSQRADFFEVEVGLETTLKRPIVNTRDEPHADPEKYRRLHVIIGDANLAEISTYLKVGTTALVLAMIEDRVLGPELALDKPVSELHKVSHDPTLRHLIRLRDGRLMSALDLQECYLESARAYVEDRRGVDADEQTRDVLDRWESVLSRLRDDPMRCRRELDWVAKLGLLESYRERDGLDWDDPKLHLIDLQYADLRPDKGLYSRLVARGSMDRLLSTDE
;
A
#
# COMPACT_ATOMS: atom_id res chain seq x y z
N MET A 1 -5.16 -8.94 -21.94
CA MET A 1 -5.91 -8.15 -20.94
C MET A 1 -5.18 -6.83 -20.71
N THR A 2 -5.90 -5.82 -20.23
CA THR A 2 -5.38 -4.44 -20.04
C THR A 2 -5.34 -4.12 -18.54
N VAL A 3 -5.00 -2.89 -18.14
CA VAL A 3 -5.11 -2.46 -16.72
C VAL A 3 -6.56 -2.41 -16.21
N ARG A 4 -7.55 -2.69 -17.07
CA ARG A 4 -8.96 -2.81 -16.69
C ARG A 4 -9.20 -4.10 -15.91
N ARG A 5 -9.27 -3.97 -14.59
CA ARG A 5 -9.54 -5.04 -13.62
C ARG A 5 -10.29 -4.41 -12.45
N ILE A 6 -11.23 -5.14 -11.85
CA ILE A 6 -11.85 -4.69 -10.59
C ILE A 6 -10.79 -4.72 -9.50
N MET A 7 -10.58 -3.58 -8.85
CA MET A 7 -9.55 -3.37 -7.84
C MET A 7 -9.96 -2.32 -6.81
N GLY A 8 -9.32 -2.32 -5.66
CA GLY A 8 -9.54 -1.33 -4.60
C GLY A 8 -8.37 -1.30 -3.61
N THR A 9 -8.35 -0.30 -2.74
CA THR A 9 -7.35 -0.19 -1.67
C THR A 9 -8.02 -0.07 -0.30
N GLU A 10 -7.34 -0.57 0.72
CA GLU A 10 -7.69 -0.42 2.13
C GLU A 10 -6.51 0.31 2.79
N THR A 11 -6.76 1.39 3.54
CA THR A 11 -5.68 2.15 4.20
C THR A 11 -6.01 2.36 5.66
N GLU A 12 -5.23 1.72 6.52
CA GLU A 12 -5.20 2.00 7.96
C GLU A 12 -4.37 3.28 8.18
N PHE A 13 -4.93 4.25 8.90
CA PHE A 13 -4.22 5.51 9.17
C PHE A 13 -3.52 5.47 10.53
N GLY A 14 -2.25 5.88 10.55
CA GLY A 14 -1.54 6.15 11.80
C GLY A 14 -2.27 7.24 12.58
N ILE A 15 -2.37 7.09 13.90
CA ILE A 15 -3.16 8.00 14.75
C ILE A 15 -2.39 8.42 16.00
N SER A 16 -2.51 9.70 16.37
CA SER A 16 -1.99 10.21 17.64
C SER A 16 -2.87 11.32 18.19
N VAL A 17 -2.86 11.48 19.53
CA VAL A 17 -3.51 12.60 20.22
C VAL A 17 -2.41 13.52 20.74
N LEU A 18 -2.34 14.75 20.20
CA LEU A 18 -1.24 15.66 20.53
C LEU A 18 -1.20 15.96 22.02
N GLY A 19 0.00 16.01 22.63
CA GLY A 19 0.13 16.27 24.07
C GLY A 19 -0.42 15.16 24.98
N THR A 20 -0.92 14.05 24.44
CA THR A 20 -1.44 12.91 25.21
C THR A 20 -0.86 11.59 24.70
N PRO A 21 0.41 11.27 25.01
CA PRO A 21 1.10 10.10 24.48
C PRO A 21 0.47 8.75 24.86
N SER A 22 -0.28 8.70 25.97
CA SER A 22 -0.97 7.51 26.49
C SER A 22 -2.41 7.39 26.02
N ALA A 23 -2.87 8.24 25.11
CA ALA A 23 -4.23 8.16 24.59
C ALA A 23 -4.49 6.80 23.93
N ASN A 24 -5.66 6.22 24.18
CA ASN A 24 -6.04 4.95 23.60
C ASN A 24 -6.32 5.14 22.09
N PRO A 25 -5.57 4.50 21.18
CA PRO A 25 -5.72 4.70 19.75
C PRO A 25 -7.07 4.18 19.23
N MET A 26 -7.59 3.07 19.76
CA MET A 26 -8.91 2.53 19.38
C MET A 26 -10.04 3.50 19.73
N LEU A 27 -9.96 4.17 20.88
CA LEU A 27 -10.93 5.21 21.27
C LEU A 27 -10.83 6.42 20.34
N ALA A 28 -9.61 6.89 20.05
CA ALA A 28 -9.39 8.01 19.14
C ALA A 28 -9.89 7.68 17.72
N SER A 29 -9.64 6.48 17.21
CA SER A 29 -10.13 5.99 15.93
C SER A 29 -11.67 5.94 15.89
N SER A 30 -12.29 5.46 16.97
CA SER A 30 -13.74 5.46 17.12
C SER A 30 -14.32 6.88 17.12
N GLN A 31 -13.64 7.85 17.73
CA GLN A 31 -14.07 9.24 17.71
C GLN A 31 -14.03 9.82 16.29
N VAL A 32 -12.97 9.54 15.53
CA VAL A 32 -12.81 9.98 14.13
C VAL A 32 -13.93 9.41 13.24
N VAL A 33 -14.12 8.08 13.24
CA VAL A 33 -15.13 7.43 12.39
C VAL A 33 -16.54 7.91 12.75
N ASN A 34 -16.88 7.98 14.04
CA ASN A 34 -18.19 8.46 14.48
C ASN A 34 -18.42 9.95 14.15
N ALA A 35 -17.39 10.78 14.22
CA ALA A 35 -17.51 12.20 13.85
C ALA A 35 -17.89 12.36 12.38
N TYR A 36 -17.34 11.56 11.47
CA TYR A 36 -17.73 11.56 10.06
C TYR A 36 -19.19 11.11 9.86
N ALA A 37 -19.66 10.12 10.62
CA ALA A 37 -21.07 9.70 10.57
C ALA A 37 -22.03 10.86 10.88
N THR A 38 -21.63 11.78 11.77
CA THR A 38 -22.48 12.92 12.15
C THR A 38 -22.49 14.06 11.14
N THR A 39 -21.41 14.24 10.35
CA THR A 39 -21.38 15.26 9.29
C THR A 39 -22.19 14.83 8.07
N SER A 40 -22.24 13.53 7.80
CA SER A 40 -23.01 12.94 6.69
C SER A 40 -24.47 12.64 7.09
N ALA A 41 -25.23 13.69 7.45
CA ALA A 41 -26.63 13.61 7.90
C ALA A 41 -27.63 12.99 6.90
N ARG A 42 -27.19 12.60 5.70
CA ARG A 42 -28.00 11.99 4.63
C ARG A 42 -27.76 10.49 4.44
N SER A 43 -26.77 9.90 5.11
CA SER A 43 -26.58 8.45 5.04
C SER A 43 -27.66 7.78 5.90
N ARG A 44 -28.62 7.09 5.27
CA ARG A 44 -29.24 5.93 5.94
C ARG A 44 -28.06 5.07 6.39
N ARG A 45 -28.00 4.67 7.67
CA ARG A 45 -26.93 3.86 8.25
C ARG A 45 -26.94 2.46 7.62
N ALA A 46 -26.50 2.36 6.37
CA ALA A 46 -26.12 1.08 5.78
C ALA A 46 -24.97 0.55 6.62
N ARG A 47 -25.18 -0.63 7.20
CA ARG A 47 -24.17 -1.34 7.97
C ARG A 47 -23.48 -2.33 7.05
N TRP A 48 -22.25 -2.67 7.38
CA TRP A 48 -21.57 -3.78 6.75
C TRP A 48 -22.32 -5.08 7.04
N ASP A 49 -22.46 -5.91 6.02
CA ASP A 49 -23.05 -7.24 6.14
C ASP A 49 -21.93 -8.26 6.28
N PHE A 50 -21.89 -8.95 7.42
CA PHE A 50 -20.87 -9.94 7.73
C PHE A 50 -21.27 -11.36 7.32
N GLU A 51 -22.47 -11.58 6.76
CA GLU A 51 -23.01 -12.93 6.49
C GLU A 51 -22.12 -13.74 5.52
N GLU A 52 -21.46 -13.09 4.56
CA GLU A 52 -20.57 -13.74 3.58
C GLU A 52 -19.07 -13.71 3.96
N GLU A 53 -18.72 -13.23 5.15
CA GLU A 53 -17.32 -13.20 5.62
C GLU A 53 -16.81 -14.60 5.95
N SER A 54 -15.54 -14.87 5.68
CA SER A 54 -14.91 -16.19 5.88
C SER A 54 -13.41 -16.03 6.16
N PRO A 55 -13.02 -15.38 7.27
CA PRO A 55 -11.68 -14.82 7.39
C PRO A 55 -10.60 -15.86 7.65
N LEU A 56 -11.04 -17.07 7.98
CA LEU A 56 -10.21 -18.23 8.20
C LEU A 56 -10.07 -19.12 6.96
N ARG A 57 -10.71 -18.77 5.85
CA ARG A 57 -10.60 -19.51 4.59
C ARG A 57 -9.27 -19.21 3.91
N ASP A 58 -8.53 -20.27 3.63
CA ASP A 58 -7.21 -20.19 3.03
C ASP A 58 -7.24 -20.60 1.55
N ALA A 59 -6.64 -19.79 0.70
CA ALA A 59 -6.52 -20.01 -0.74
C ALA A 59 -5.78 -21.31 -1.11
N ARG A 60 -5.06 -21.94 -0.18
CA ARG A 60 -4.42 -23.26 -0.32
C ARG A 60 -5.41 -24.43 -0.22
N GLY A 61 -6.69 -24.17 0.07
CA GLY A 61 -7.77 -25.16 0.03
C GLY A 61 -8.13 -25.78 1.37
N PHE A 62 -7.88 -25.08 2.47
CA PHE A 62 -8.30 -25.49 3.82
C PHE A 62 -8.83 -24.29 4.61
N ASP A 63 -9.57 -24.55 5.69
CA ASP A 63 -10.04 -23.52 6.64
C ASP A 63 -9.26 -23.65 7.95
N LEU A 64 -8.78 -22.52 8.49
CA LEU A 64 -8.19 -22.47 9.82
C LEU A 64 -9.29 -22.61 10.89
N SER A 65 -9.05 -23.38 11.94
CA SER A 65 -10.02 -23.49 13.03
C SER A 65 -10.04 -22.21 13.87
N ARG A 66 -11.23 -21.73 14.26
CA ARG A 66 -11.36 -20.54 15.12
C ARG A 66 -10.58 -20.66 16.44
N SER A 67 -10.44 -21.87 16.99
CA SER A 67 -9.66 -22.11 18.22
C SER A 67 -8.15 -21.97 18.03
N ALA A 68 -7.66 -22.10 16.80
CA ALA A 68 -6.24 -21.93 16.45
C ALA A 68 -5.96 -20.56 15.82
N ALA A 69 -7.00 -19.79 15.50
CA ALA A 69 -6.88 -18.45 14.95
C ALA A 69 -6.47 -17.45 16.03
N ASP A 70 -5.61 -16.51 15.64
CA ASP A 70 -5.38 -15.32 16.46
C ASP A 70 -6.65 -14.43 16.46
N PRO A 71 -7.00 -13.77 17.57
CA PRO A 71 -8.18 -12.89 17.61
C PRO A 71 -8.19 -11.82 16.51
N SER A 72 -7.03 -11.34 16.07
CA SER A 72 -6.93 -10.37 14.97
C SER A 72 -7.32 -10.93 13.59
N GLN A 73 -7.51 -12.24 13.47
CA GLN A 73 -7.99 -12.89 12.25
C GLN A 73 -9.53 -13.06 12.23
N LEU A 74 -10.23 -12.79 13.32
CA LEU A 74 -11.68 -12.97 13.42
C LEU A 74 -12.43 -11.70 12.99
N THR A 75 -12.31 -11.34 11.71
CA THR A 75 -12.87 -10.09 11.16
C THR A 75 -14.37 -10.14 10.88
N ASP A 76 -15.02 -11.28 11.16
CA ASP A 76 -16.46 -11.54 11.00
C ASP A 76 -17.27 -11.29 12.29
N GLU A 77 -16.62 -10.79 13.35
CA GLU A 77 -17.28 -10.48 14.62
C GLU A 77 -17.61 -8.98 14.73
N ASP A 78 -18.87 -8.64 15.02
CA ASP A 78 -19.29 -7.25 15.28
C ASP A 78 -18.78 -6.81 16.66
N VAL A 79 -17.60 -6.21 16.67
CA VAL A 79 -16.95 -5.71 17.91
C VAL A 79 -17.65 -4.45 18.47
N GLY A 80 -18.80 -4.04 17.92
CA GLY A 80 -19.50 -2.81 18.32
C GLY A 80 -18.73 -1.53 17.95
N LEU A 81 -17.68 -1.65 17.15
CA LEU A 81 -16.89 -0.55 16.62
C LEU A 81 -17.62 0.13 15.46
N ALA A 82 -17.32 1.41 15.24
CA ALA A 82 -17.98 2.18 14.18
C ALA A 82 -17.59 1.62 12.81
N ASN A 83 -18.59 1.30 11.98
CA ASN A 83 -18.43 0.74 10.64
C ASN A 83 -19.51 1.32 9.71
N LEU A 84 -19.07 2.07 8.69
CA LEU A 84 -19.93 2.90 7.85
C LEU A 84 -19.71 2.57 6.38
N ILE A 85 -20.80 2.48 5.63
CA ILE A 85 -20.77 2.57 4.17
C ILE A 85 -21.08 3.99 3.74
N LEU A 86 -20.17 4.59 2.98
CA LEU A 86 -20.24 5.96 2.53
C LEU A 86 -21.01 6.06 1.20
N THR A 87 -21.51 7.25 0.88
CA THR A 87 -22.32 7.48 -0.34
C THR A 87 -21.52 7.36 -1.64
N ASN A 88 -20.18 7.36 -1.56
CA ASN A 88 -19.30 7.06 -2.69
C ASN A 88 -19.01 5.56 -2.85
N GLY A 89 -19.60 4.70 -2.01
CA GLY A 89 -19.39 3.25 -2.01
C GLY A 89 -18.21 2.78 -1.15
N ALA A 90 -17.43 3.68 -0.55
CA ALA A 90 -16.35 3.32 0.34
C ALA A 90 -16.83 2.76 1.69
N ARG A 91 -15.99 1.97 2.35
CA ARG A 91 -16.15 1.57 3.75
C ARG A 91 -15.24 2.43 4.62
N LEU A 92 -15.76 2.97 5.71
CA LEU A 92 -15.01 3.69 6.73
C LEU A 92 -15.30 3.07 8.09
N TYR A 93 -14.28 2.50 8.73
CA TYR A 93 -14.46 1.74 9.97
C TYR A 93 -13.24 1.83 10.87
N VAL A 94 -13.34 1.28 12.08
CA VAL A 94 -12.18 1.08 12.95
C VAL A 94 -11.70 -0.35 12.76
N ASP A 95 -10.49 -0.52 12.23
CA ASP A 95 -9.79 -1.80 12.23
C ASP A 95 -8.73 -1.80 13.33
N HIS A 96 -8.90 -2.70 14.29
CA HIS A 96 -8.08 -2.78 15.49
C HIS A 96 -7.87 -1.42 16.20
N ALA A 97 -6.71 -0.80 16.01
CA ALA A 97 -6.34 0.48 16.64
C ALA A 97 -6.49 1.68 15.68
N HIS A 98 -6.83 1.47 14.42
CA HIS A 98 -6.71 2.46 13.35
C HIS A 98 -8.07 2.78 12.73
N PRO A 99 -8.33 4.04 12.34
CA PRO A 99 -9.40 4.31 11.39
C PRO A 99 -8.93 3.81 10.02
N GLU A 100 -9.78 3.05 9.34
CA GLU A 100 -9.51 2.51 8.02
C GLU A 100 -10.52 3.01 7.01
N TYR A 101 -10.02 3.40 5.84
CA TYR A 101 -10.82 3.69 4.66
C TYR A 101 -10.53 2.66 3.58
N SER A 102 -11.57 1.97 3.11
CA SER A 102 -11.52 1.05 1.97
C SER A 102 -12.27 1.70 0.79
N THR A 103 -11.61 1.85 -0.35
CA THR A 103 -12.21 2.47 -1.54
C THR A 103 -13.43 1.68 -2.03
N PRO A 104 -14.39 2.32 -2.74
CA PRO A 104 -15.30 1.54 -3.59
C PRO A 104 -14.51 0.70 -4.61
N GLU A 105 -15.16 -0.30 -5.18
CA GLU A 105 -14.59 -1.07 -6.28
C GLU A 105 -14.36 -0.18 -7.50
N CYS A 106 -13.12 -0.09 -7.93
CA CYS A 106 -12.68 0.64 -9.12
C CYS A 106 -12.38 -0.35 -10.24
N THR A 107 -12.40 0.11 -11.50
CA THR A 107 -12.10 -0.78 -12.64
C THR A 107 -10.78 -0.48 -13.35
N ASN A 108 -10.02 0.50 -12.86
CA ASN A 108 -8.78 0.98 -13.46
C ASN A 108 -7.93 1.73 -12.43
N PRO A 109 -6.60 1.83 -12.65
CA PRO A 109 -5.68 2.42 -11.69
C PRO A 109 -5.94 3.90 -11.41
N ARG A 110 -6.38 4.71 -12.38
CA ARG A 110 -6.67 6.14 -12.15
C ARG A 110 -7.83 6.33 -11.16
N ASP A 111 -8.88 5.54 -11.29
CA ASP A 111 -10.02 5.62 -10.35
C ASP A 111 -9.65 5.15 -8.95
N VAL A 112 -8.73 4.19 -8.81
CA VAL A 112 -8.16 3.84 -7.50
C VAL A 112 -7.48 5.05 -6.88
N VAL A 113 -6.61 5.74 -7.63
CA VAL A 113 -5.94 6.97 -7.14
C VAL A 113 -6.98 8.01 -6.71
N LYS A 114 -8.03 8.20 -7.51
CA LYS A 114 -9.10 9.17 -7.20
C LYS A 114 -9.80 8.84 -5.88
N TRP A 115 -10.24 7.60 -5.71
CA TRP A 115 -11.00 7.23 -4.52
C TRP A 115 -10.14 7.04 -3.27
N ASP A 116 -8.86 6.68 -3.44
CA ASP A 116 -7.84 6.69 -2.39
C ASP A 116 -7.55 8.12 -1.90
N LYS A 117 -7.43 9.09 -2.83
CA LYS A 117 -7.29 10.52 -2.50
C LYS A 117 -8.54 11.11 -1.85
N ALA A 118 -9.73 10.68 -2.29
CA ALA A 118 -10.96 11.03 -1.60
C ALA A 118 -10.99 10.50 -0.16
N GLY A 119 -10.41 9.31 0.08
CA GLY A 119 -10.23 8.75 1.42
C GLY A 119 -9.42 9.66 2.35
N GLU A 120 -8.35 10.26 1.86
CA GLU A 120 -7.59 11.27 2.63
C GLU A 120 -8.47 12.45 3.05
N GLN A 121 -9.33 12.95 2.14
CA GLN A 121 -10.25 14.05 2.44
C GLN A 121 -11.36 13.65 3.43
N VAL A 122 -11.88 12.42 3.31
CA VAL A 122 -12.83 11.84 4.27
C VAL A 122 -12.20 11.84 5.67
N ILE A 123 -10.97 11.36 5.79
CA ILE A 123 -10.24 11.26 7.06
C ILE A 123 -9.93 12.64 7.64
N VAL A 124 -9.47 13.60 6.83
CA VAL A 124 -9.26 15.00 7.28
C VAL A 124 -10.56 15.62 7.77
N THR A 125 -11.66 15.43 7.04
CA THR A 125 -12.98 15.94 7.43
C THR A 125 -13.46 15.29 8.71
N ALA A 126 -13.26 13.99 8.87
CA ALA A 126 -13.60 13.22 10.05
C ALA A 126 -12.86 13.75 11.30
N ALA A 127 -11.54 13.92 11.20
CA ALA A 127 -10.72 14.46 12.27
C ALA A 127 -11.13 15.89 12.66
N ALA A 128 -11.41 16.76 11.68
CA ALA A 128 -11.86 18.12 11.92
C ALA A 128 -13.27 18.20 12.56
N ALA A 129 -14.09 17.16 12.39
CA ALA A 129 -15.43 17.06 12.95
C ALA A 129 -15.45 16.55 14.40
N VAL A 130 -14.34 16.03 14.92
CA VAL A 130 -14.25 15.61 16.33
C VAL A 130 -14.36 16.84 17.23
N ARG A 131 -15.50 16.96 17.93
CA ARG A 131 -15.78 18.05 18.87
C ARG A 131 -15.98 17.51 20.27
N ILE A 132 -14.87 17.28 20.98
CA ILE A 132 -14.87 16.83 22.37
C ILE A 132 -14.24 17.93 23.23
N PRO A 133 -14.98 18.50 24.21
CA PRO A 133 -14.45 19.51 25.11
C PRO A 133 -13.16 19.04 25.79
N ASP A 134 -12.19 19.95 25.91
CA ASP A 134 -10.89 19.73 26.59
C ASP A 134 -10.01 18.61 26.03
N GLN A 135 -10.36 18.01 24.88
CA GLN A 135 -9.53 17.03 24.20
C GLN A 135 -8.53 17.71 23.27
N ASN A 136 -7.28 17.26 23.32
CA ASN A 136 -6.26 17.69 22.37
C ASN A 136 -6.55 17.19 20.94
N PRO A 137 -6.04 17.89 19.91
CA PRO A 137 -6.28 17.49 18.52
C PRO A 137 -5.78 16.08 18.20
N ILE A 138 -6.60 15.32 17.48
CA ILE A 138 -6.23 14.04 16.86
C ILE A 138 -5.51 14.34 15.54
N VAL A 139 -4.35 13.72 15.32
CA VAL A 139 -3.58 13.82 14.07
C VAL A 139 -3.50 12.45 13.43
N LEU A 140 -3.72 12.43 12.12
CA LEU A 140 -3.76 11.22 11.30
C LEU A 140 -2.66 11.25 10.24
N TYR A 141 -2.07 10.09 10.00
CA TYR A 141 -0.94 9.89 9.12
C TYR A 141 -1.28 8.80 8.10
N LYS A 142 -1.02 9.06 6.82
CA LYS A 142 -1.10 8.03 5.78
C LYS A 142 0.28 7.42 5.57
N ASN A 143 0.58 6.42 6.38
CA ASN A 143 1.84 5.68 6.46
C ASN A 143 1.58 4.27 7.00
N ASN A 144 2.62 3.54 7.38
CA ASN A 144 2.50 2.14 7.83
C ASN A 144 3.22 1.81 9.14
N THR A 145 3.82 2.79 9.80
CA THR A 145 4.53 2.58 11.06
C THR A 145 4.56 3.86 11.89
N ASP A 146 4.48 3.71 13.20
CA ASP A 146 4.66 4.83 14.14
C ASP A 146 6.14 5.08 14.51
N ASN A 147 7.08 4.33 13.90
CA ASN A 147 8.50 4.27 14.26
C ASN A 147 8.76 3.93 15.74
N LYS A 148 7.84 3.20 16.38
CA LYS A 148 7.95 2.67 17.75
C LYS A 148 7.68 1.17 17.81
N GLY A 149 7.80 0.50 16.67
CA GLY A 149 7.64 -0.96 16.53
C GLY A 149 6.27 -1.41 16.04
N ALA A 150 5.26 -0.52 15.95
CA ALA A 150 3.97 -0.89 15.37
C ALA A 150 4.00 -0.77 13.84
N SER A 151 3.27 -1.66 13.16
CA SER A 151 2.99 -1.57 11.73
C SER A 151 1.54 -1.88 11.40
N TYR A 152 0.97 -1.08 10.50
CA TYR A 152 -0.42 -1.11 10.04
C TYR A 152 -0.48 -1.12 8.50
N GLY A 153 -1.60 -1.60 7.96
CA GLY A 153 -1.77 -2.00 6.57
C GLY A 153 -2.12 -0.89 5.57
N ALA A 154 -1.66 -1.08 4.34
CA ALA A 154 -2.21 -0.44 3.16
C ALA A 154 -2.43 -1.53 2.09
N HIS A 155 -3.60 -2.16 2.12
CA HIS A 155 -3.88 -3.32 1.29
C HIS A 155 -4.35 -2.94 -0.10
N GLU A 156 -4.03 -3.81 -1.07
CA GLU A 156 -4.53 -3.74 -2.44
C GLU A 156 -5.39 -4.97 -2.69
N ASN A 157 -6.49 -4.79 -3.41
CA ASN A 157 -7.43 -5.84 -3.74
C ASN A 157 -7.56 -5.94 -5.25
N TYR A 158 -7.47 -7.16 -5.78
CA TYR A 158 -7.59 -7.42 -7.21
C TYR A 158 -8.53 -8.58 -7.48
N LEU A 159 -9.60 -8.34 -8.23
CA LEU A 159 -10.46 -9.41 -8.71
C LEU A 159 -9.69 -10.26 -9.72
N MET A 160 -9.68 -11.58 -9.52
CA MET A 160 -9.05 -12.57 -10.39
C MET A 160 -10.03 -13.70 -10.75
N LYS A 161 -9.77 -14.38 -11.87
CA LYS A 161 -10.47 -15.61 -12.26
C LYS A 161 -10.16 -16.73 -11.27
N ARG A 162 -11.17 -17.42 -10.77
CA ARG A 162 -11.01 -18.58 -9.87
C ARG A 162 -10.19 -19.71 -10.51
N SER A 163 -10.24 -19.82 -11.85
CA SER A 163 -9.50 -20.82 -12.64
C SER A 163 -7.98 -20.64 -12.62
N THR A 164 -7.48 -19.52 -12.12
CA THR A 164 -6.04 -19.25 -12.02
C THR A 164 -5.47 -20.00 -10.80
N PRO A 165 -4.54 -20.96 -10.98
CA PRO A 165 -4.01 -21.73 -9.86
C PRO A 165 -3.24 -20.81 -8.89
N PHE A 166 -3.56 -20.88 -7.61
CA PHE A 166 -2.89 -20.06 -6.59
C PHE A 166 -1.35 -20.26 -6.55
N PRO A 167 -0.80 -21.47 -6.76
CA PRO A 167 0.65 -21.65 -6.88
C PRO A 167 1.29 -20.85 -8.02
N ASP A 168 0.59 -20.63 -9.14
CA ASP A 168 1.08 -19.78 -10.23
C ASP A 168 1.10 -18.31 -9.82
N ILE A 169 0.11 -17.87 -9.03
CA ILE A 169 0.07 -16.52 -8.45
C ILE A 169 1.29 -16.33 -7.55
N VAL A 170 1.50 -17.22 -6.56
CA VAL A 170 2.65 -17.15 -5.64
C VAL A 170 3.98 -17.11 -6.41
N ARG A 171 4.18 -18.06 -7.33
CA ARG A 171 5.43 -18.19 -8.09
C ARG A 171 5.82 -16.90 -8.81
N HIS A 172 4.85 -16.25 -9.45
CA HIS A 172 5.09 -15.13 -10.34
C HIS A 172 4.92 -13.77 -9.67
N ILE A 173 4.13 -13.66 -8.61
CA ILE A 173 3.91 -12.37 -7.94
C ILE A 173 4.99 -12.07 -6.89
N THR A 174 5.55 -13.10 -6.24
CA THR A 174 6.57 -12.93 -5.19
C THR A 174 7.80 -12.11 -5.66
N PRO A 175 8.47 -12.45 -6.78
CA PRO A 175 9.62 -11.66 -7.24
C PRO A 175 9.23 -10.22 -7.63
N PHE A 176 8.04 -10.04 -8.19
CA PHE A 176 7.51 -8.72 -8.51
C PHE A 176 7.27 -7.88 -7.24
N PHE A 177 6.65 -8.46 -6.21
CA PHE A 177 6.40 -7.77 -4.94
C PHE A 177 7.68 -7.41 -4.18
N VAL A 178 8.69 -8.29 -4.19
CA VAL A 178 9.99 -8.01 -3.57
C VAL A 178 10.70 -6.81 -4.23
N SER A 179 10.58 -6.68 -5.55
CA SER A 179 11.28 -5.65 -6.33
C SER A 179 10.49 -4.36 -6.54
N ARG A 180 9.15 -4.38 -6.56
CA ARG A 180 8.33 -3.19 -6.89
C ARG A 180 8.43 -2.04 -5.89
N GLN A 181 8.97 -2.27 -4.69
CA GLN A 181 9.22 -1.19 -3.72
C GLN A 181 10.17 -0.10 -4.26
N VAL A 182 10.97 -0.38 -5.30
CA VAL A 182 11.76 0.66 -5.99
C VAL A 182 10.88 1.70 -6.68
N ILE A 183 9.67 1.32 -7.13
CA ILE A 183 8.71 2.23 -7.78
C ILE A 183 7.56 2.66 -6.88
N CYS A 184 7.33 2.00 -5.74
CA CYS A 184 6.18 2.32 -4.87
C CYS A 184 6.47 2.40 -3.37
N GLY A 185 7.73 2.33 -2.93
CA GLY A 185 8.10 2.55 -1.54
C GLY A 185 7.76 3.96 -1.06
N ALA A 186 7.34 4.11 0.19
CA ALA A 186 7.04 5.41 0.82
C ALA A 186 8.24 6.04 1.53
N GLY A 187 9.32 5.29 1.71
CA GLY A 187 10.51 5.70 2.45
C GLY A 187 10.33 5.63 3.96
N ARG A 188 11.38 5.24 4.69
CA ARG A 188 11.41 5.22 6.16
C ARG A 188 12.79 5.58 6.68
N VAL A 189 12.82 6.38 7.75
CA VAL A 189 14.03 6.61 8.55
C VAL A 189 14.09 5.58 9.68
N GLY A 190 15.23 4.91 9.81
CA GLY A 190 15.44 3.77 10.69
C GLY A 190 15.29 2.43 9.95
N ILE A 191 16.18 1.50 10.29
CA ILE A 191 16.29 0.15 9.72
C ILE A 191 15.93 -0.88 10.80
N GLY A 192 15.20 -1.93 10.41
CA GLY A 192 14.68 -2.96 11.32
C GLY A 192 13.27 -2.63 11.83
N GLN A 193 12.60 -3.62 12.42
CA GLN A 193 11.22 -3.46 12.93
C GLN A 193 11.10 -2.37 14.00
N ASP A 194 12.11 -2.27 14.87
CA ASP A 194 12.21 -1.24 15.91
C ASP A 194 12.76 0.09 15.41
N GLY A 195 13.32 0.13 14.19
CA GLY A 195 13.90 1.31 13.57
C GLY A 195 15.20 1.80 14.25
N GLN A 196 15.87 0.96 15.04
CA GLN A 196 17.04 1.37 15.83
C GLN A 196 18.33 1.49 15.01
N THR A 197 18.43 0.79 13.88
CA THR A 197 19.62 0.89 13.04
C THR A 197 19.54 2.15 12.18
N SER A 198 20.56 3.00 12.28
CA SER A 198 20.62 4.29 11.57
C SER A 198 20.67 4.09 10.06
N GLY A 199 19.77 4.76 9.32
CA GLY A 199 19.71 4.70 7.87
C GLY A 199 18.36 5.12 7.30
N PHE A 200 18.27 5.12 5.98
CA PHE A 200 17.03 5.30 5.23
C PHE A 200 16.78 4.05 4.38
N GLN A 201 15.51 3.64 4.29
CA GLN A 201 15.09 2.51 3.47
C GLN A 201 13.90 2.87 2.58
N LEU A 202 13.72 2.10 1.49
CA LEU A 202 12.70 2.33 0.47
C LEU A 202 11.28 2.12 1.00
N SER A 203 11.04 1.05 1.77
CA SER A 203 9.70 0.65 2.21
C SER A 203 9.53 0.78 3.72
N GLN A 204 8.33 1.18 4.14
CA GLN A 204 7.91 1.17 5.54
C GLN A 204 7.52 -0.23 6.02
N ARG A 205 7.03 -1.09 5.11
CA ARG A 205 6.49 -2.41 5.43
C ARG A 205 7.53 -3.54 5.41
N ALA A 206 8.59 -3.43 4.61
CA ALA A 206 9.52 -4.53 4.35
C ALA A 206 9.96 -5.29 5.62
N ASP A 207 10.45 -4.59 6.64
CA ASP A 207 10.97 -5.17 7.89
C ASP A 207 9.94 -6.00 8.69
N PHE A 208 8.65 -5.78 8.46
CA PHE A 208 7.57 -6.42 9.21
C PHE A 208 7.07 -7.73 8.58
N PHE A 209 7.67 -8.16 7.46
CA PHE A 209 7.34 -9.41 6.76
C PHE A 209 8.32 -10.51 7.15
N GLU A 210 7.80 -11.70 7.43
CA GLU A 210 8.53 -12.80 8.04
C GLU A 210 8.43 -14.12 7.26
N VAL A 211 7.37 -14.28 6.45
CA VAL A 211 7.13 -15.52 5.68
C VAL A 211 6.77 -15.21 4.23
N GLU A 212 6.89 -16.21 3.36
CA GLU A 212 6.58 -16.03 1.93
C GLU A 212 5.07 -16.10 1.65
N VAL A 213 4.36 -17.06 2.25
CA VAL A 213 2.93 -17.33 2.04
C VAL A 213 2.27 -17.66 3.37
N GLY A 214 1.10 -17.08 3.66
CA GLY A 214 0.42 -17.22 4.94
C GLY A 214 -0.93 -16.50 4.97
N LEU A 215 -1.69 -16.69 6.05
CA LEU A 215 -3.06 -16.15 6.18
C LEU A 215 -3.10 -14.87 7.02
N GLU A 216 -2.13 -14.71 7.92
CA GLU A 216 -2.05 -13.65 8.90
C GLU A 216 -1.77 -12.27 8.27
N THR A 217 -2.24 -11.21 8.91
CA THR A 217 -2.06 -9.81 8.45
C THR A 217 -1.39 -8.91 9.50
N THR A 218 -1.42 -9.31 10.78
CA THR A 218 -0.90 -8.56 11.94
C THR A 218 0.37 -9.16 12.55
N LEU A 219 0.56 -10.48 12.40
CA LEU A 219 1.70 -11.25 12.91
C LEU A 219 2.25 -12.13 11.79
N LYS A 220 3.55 -12.49 11.82
CA LYS A 220 4.18 -13.38 10.82
C LYS A 220 3.79 -13.03 9.38
N ARG A 221 3.85 -11.74 9.03
CA ARG A 221 3.21 -11.24 7.80
C ARG A 221 3.79 -11.93 6.56
N PRO A 222 2.94 -12.48 5.68
CA PRO A 222 3.33 -13.16 4.45
C PRO A 222 3.47 -12.20 3.26
N ILE A 223 4.47 -12.40 2.40
CA ILE A 223 4.60 -11.65 1.14
C ILE A 223 3.33 -11.82 0.29
N VAL A 224 2.80 -13.05 0.21
CA VAL A 224 1.53 -13.37 -0.44
C VAL A 224 0.53 -13.85 0.60
N ASN A 225 -0.47 -13.01 0.88
CA ASN A 225 -1.55 -13.37 1.80
C ASN A 225 -2.54 -14.34 1.12
N THR A 226 -3.03 -15.32 1.88
CA THR A 226 -3.90 -16.40 1.40
C THR A 226 -5.37 -16.22 1.75
N ARG A 227 -5.78 -15.07 2.32
CA ARG A 227 -7.20 -14.81 2.62
C ARG A 227 -8.04 -14.97 1.36
N ASP A 228 -9.12 -15.75 1.47
CA ASP A 228 -9.97 -16.12 0.33
C ASP A 228 -11.44 -15.71 0.58
N GLU A 229 -11.66 -14.40 0.58
CA GLU A 229 -12.96 -13.74 0.76
C GLU A 229 -13.26 -12.87 -0.47
N PRO A 230 -13.93 -13.43 -1.50
CA PRO A 230 -14.04 -12.77 -2.79
C PRO A 230 -15.05 -11.61 -2.85
N HIS A 231 -16.02 -11.54 -1.92
CA HIS A 231 -17.20 -10.65 -1.99
C HIS A 231 -17.87 -10.65 -3.37
N ALA A 232 -17.89 -11.84 -3.98
CA ALA A 232 -18.41 -12.13 -5.31
C ALA A 232 -18.62 -13.65 -5.42
N ASP A 233 -19.22 -14.12 -6.51
CA ASP A 233 -19.38 -15.54 -6.80
C ASP A 233 -18.03 -16.30 -6.71
N PRO A 234 -17.82 -17.14 -5.67
CA PRO A 234 -16.54 -17.78 -5.39
C PRO A 234 -16.19 -18.89 -6.39
N GLU A 235 -17.15 -19.35 -7.21
CA GLU A 235 -16.88 -20.31 -8.27
C GLU A 235 -16.23 -19.63 -9.49
N LYS A 236 -16.51 -18.33 -9.69
CA LYS A 236 -15.99 -17.56 -10.81
C LYS A 236 -14.79 -16.70 -10.44
N TYR A 237 -14.77 -16.16 -9.22
CA TYR A 237 -13.85 -15.12 -8.84
C TYR A 237 -13.08 -15.40 -7.55
N ARG A 238 -11.95 -14.72 -7.42
CA ARG A 238 -11.14 -14.59 -6.21
C ARG A 238 -10.82 -13.10 -6.03
N ARG A 239 -10.84 -12.60 -4.79
CA ARG A 239 -10.18 -11.34 -4.42
C ARG A 239 -8.76 -11.67 -3.98
N LEU A 240 -7.76 -11.30 -4.78
CA LEU A 240 -6.38 -11.38 -4.33
C LEU A 240 -6.13 -10.23 -3.37
N HIS A 241 -5.98 -10.58 -2.09
CA HIS A 241 -5.69 -9.65 -1.00
C HIS A 241 -4.17 -9.48 -0.84
N VAL A 242 -3.67 -8.27 -1.08
CA VAL A 242 -2.23 -7.96 -1.09
C VAL A 242 -1.93 -6.99 0.04
N ILE A 243 -1.06 -7.38 0.96
CA ILE A 243 -0.82 -6.61 2.21
C ILE A 243 0.57 -5.95 2.31
N ILE A 244 1.40 -6.11 1.28
CA ILE A 244 2.83 -5.76 1.30
C ILE A 244 3.14 -4.31 0.90
N GLY A 245 2.20 -3.64 0.23
CA GLY A 245 2.41 -2.26 -0.23
C GLY A 245 2.47 -1.26 0.93
N ASP A 246 3.24 -0.20 0.73
CA ASP A 246 3.18 0.98 1.60
C ASP A 246 1.95 1.84 1.23
N ALA A 247 1.47 2.65 2.17
CA ALA A 247 0.55 3.74 1.91
C ALA A 247 1.29 4.85 1.16
N ASN A 248 0.81 5.21 -0.03
CA ASN A 248 1.45 6.22 -0.87
C ASN A 248 0.66 7.53 -0.82
N LEU A 249 1.39 8.64 -0.75
CA LEU A 249 0.80 9.97 -0.88
C LEU A 249 0.94 10.45 -2.32
N ALA A 250 2.06 10.19 -2.99
CA ALA A 250 2.23 10.56 -4.39
C ALA A 250 1.26 9.78 -5.29
N GLU A 251 0.46 10.52 -6.07
CA GLU A 251 -0.55 9.95 -6.98
C GLU A 251 0.08 8.98 -7.98
N ILE A 252 1.30 9.28 -8.45
CA ILE A 252 2.05 8.44 -9.39
C ILE A 252 2.54 7.14 -8.74
N SER A 253 2.99 7.17 -7.48
CA SER A 253 3.32 5.95 -6.73
C SER A 253 2.12 5.00 -6.66
N THR A 254 0.94 5.50 -6.25
CA THR A 254 -0.28 4.68 -6.16
C THR A 254 -0.68 4.14 -7.54
N TYR A 255 -0.63 4.97 -8.57
CA TYR A 255 -0.99 4.60 -9.94
C TYR A 255 -0.09 3.49 -10.51
N LEU A 256 1.24 3.65 -10.36
CA LEU A 256 2.19 2.63 -10.78
C LEU A 256 2.03 1.36 -9.95
N LYS A 257 1.87 1.47 -8.63
CA LYS A 257 1.68 0.32 -7.72
C LYS A 257 0.52 -0.56 -8.20
N VAL A 258 -0.65 0.01 -8.44
CA VAL A 258 -1.84 -0.78 -8.79
C VAL A 258 -1.92 -1.11 -10.28
N GLY A 259 -1.44 -0.23 -11.16
CA GLY A 259 -1.43 -0.44 -12.61
C GLY A 259 -0.46 -1.53 -13.04
N THR A 260 0.79 -1.50 -12.56
CA THR A 260 1.79 -2.53 -12.89
C THR A 260 1.40 -3.89 -12.33
N THR A 261 0.88 -3.93 -11.10
CA THR A 261 0.35 -5.16 -10.51
C THR A 261 -0.79 -5.75 -11.34
N ALA A 262 -1.74 -4.92 -11.80
CA ALA A 262 -2.84 -5.40 -12.64
C ALA A 262 -2.36 -6.05 -13.94
N LEU A 263 -1.30 -5.51 -14.57
CA LEU A 263 -0.66 -6.09 -15.76
C LEU A 263 0.03 -7.41 -15.45
N VAL A 264 0.79 -7.50 -14.36
CA VAL A 264 1.43 -8.75 -13.93
C VAL A 264 0.38 -9.83 -13.66
N LEU A 265 -0.71 -9.50 -12.97
CA LEU A 265 -1.81 -10.43 -12.74
C LEU A 265 -2.48 -10.87 -14.04
N ALA A 266 -2.66 -9.97 -15.01
CA ALA A 266 -3.18 -10.34 -16.33
C ALA A 266 -2.29 -11.34 -17.05
N MET A 267 -0.96 -11.18 -16.98
CA MET A 267 0.00 -12.11 -17.54
C MET A 267 -0.01 -13.48 -16.83
N ILE A 268 -0.19 -13.49 -15.50
CA ILE A 268 -0.32 -14.72 -14.71
C ILE A 268 -1.59 -15.49 -15.11
N GLU A 269 -2.74 -14.81 -15.22
CA GLU A 269 -4.01 -15.44 -15.59
C GLU A 269 -3.98 -16.06 -16.99
N ASP A 270 -3.27 -15.43 -17.93
CA ASP A 270 -3.09 -15.94 -19.29
C ASP A 270 -1.87 -16.88 -19.43
N ARG A 271 -1.16 -17.16 -18.34
CA ARG A 271 -0.02 -18.09 -18.25
C ARG A 271 1.12 -17.79 -19.23
N VAL A 272 1.43 -16.51 -19.43
CA VAL A 272 2.51 -16.07 -20.34
C VAL A 272 3.86 -15.86 -19.66
N LEU A 273 3.91 -15.90 -18.32
CA LEU A 273 5.15 -15.77 -17.55
C LEU A 273 5.87 -17.11 -17.36
N GLY A 274 7.17 -17.14 -17.62
CA GLY A 274 8.07 -18.26 -17.33
C GLY A 274 8.57 -18.28 -15.88
N PRO A 275 9.12 -19.41 -15.39
CA PRO A 275 9.59 -19.56 -14.00
C PRO A 275 10.93 -18.87 -13.69
N GLU A 276 11.47 -18.08 -14.63
CA GLU A 276 12.86 -17.64 -14.65
C GLU A 276 13.23 -16.69 -13.51
N LEU A 277 12.25 -16.01 -12.89
CA LEU A 277 12.52 -14.97 -11.90
C LEU A 277 12.38 -15.44 -10.44
N ALA A 278 12.34 -16.74 -10.18
CA ALA A 278 12.15 -17.26 -8.82
C ALA A 278 13.34 -16.90 -7.90
N LEU A 279 13.04 -16.33 -6.74
CA LEU A 279 14.04 -15.91 -5.75
C LEU A 279 14.48 -17.07 -4.83
N ASP A 280 15.73 -17.05 -4.38
CA ASP A 280 16.25 -18.01 -3.40
C ASP A 280 15.63 -17.77 -2.00
N LYS A 281 15.69 -16.54 -1.49
CA LYS A 281 15.22 -16.18 -0.14
C LYS A 281 14.32 -14.93 -0.12
N PRO A 282 13.07 -15.01 -0.61
CA PRO A 282 12.20 -13.85 -0.84
C PRO A 282 12.13 -12.84 0.32
N VAL A 283 11.92 -13.30 1.56
CA VAL A 283 11.79 -12.42 2.74
C VAL A 283 13.09 -11.68 3.03
N SER A 284 14.23 -12.38 3.01
CA SER A 284 15.53 -11.74 3.25
C SER A 284 15.88 -10.75 2.13
N GLU A 285 15.50 -11.06 0.89
CA GLU A 285 15.74 -10.18 -0.26
C GLU A 285 14.81 -8.95 -0.23
N LEU A 286 13.56 -9.08 0.25
CA LEU A 286 12.66 -7.95 0.49
C LEU A 286 13.30 -6.91 1.43
N HIS A 287 13.87 -7.36 2.54
CA HIS A 287 14.54 -6.48 3.51
C HIS A 287 15.76 -5.80 2.88
N LYS A 288 16.66 -6.57 2.25
CA LYS A 288 17.89 -6.03 1.65
C LYS A 288 17.63 -5.04 0.52
N VAL A 289 16.61 -5.28 -0.30
CA VAL A 289 16.19 -4.31 -1.33
C VAL A 289 15.72 -3.03 -0.67
N SER A 290 14.92 -3.11 0.41
CA SER A 290 14.47 -1.92 1.14
C SER A 290 15.66 -1.14 1.72
N HIS A 291 16.62 -1.84 2.34
CA HIS A 291 17.75 -1.23 3.05
C HIS A 291 18.81 -0.60 2.14
N ASP A 292 18.69 -0.76 0.82
CA ASP A 292 19.60 -0.15 -0.16
C ASP A 292 18.88 0.89 -1.03
N PRO A 293 18.79 2.16 -0.58
CA PRO A 293 18.21 3.23 -1.39
C PRO A 293 19.09 3.62 -2.59
N THR A 294 20.30 3.05 -2.74
CA THR A 294 21.13 3.23 -3.95
C THR A 294 20.69 2.32 -5.11
N LEU A 295 19.79 1.37 -4.86
CA LEU A 295 19.20 0.44 -5.83
C LEU A 295 20.21 -0.54 -6.45
N ARG A 296 21.31 -0.85 -5.76
CA ARG A 296 22.42 -1.67 -6.27
C ARG A 296 22.46 -3.09 -5.70
N HIS A 297 21.68 -3.37 -4.65
CA HIS A 297 21.59 -4.69 -4.04
C HIS A 297 21.24 -5.74 -5.08
N LEU A 298 22.03 -6.81 -5.13
CA LEU A 298 21.89 -7.91 -6.07
C LEU A 298 21.13 -9.07 -5.41
N ILE A 299 19.93 -9.31 -5.92
CA ILE A 299 19.04 -10.39 -5.52
C ILE A 299 19.51 -11.67 -6.20
N ARG A 300 19.65 -12.73 -5.41
CA ARG A 300 19.99 -14.06 -5.92
C ARG A 300 18.74 -14.86 -6.31
N LEU A 301 18.70 -15.25 -7.58
CA LEU A 301 17.69 -16.14 -8.13
C LEU A 301 18.04 -17.60 -7.85
N ARG A 302 17.04 -18.48 -7.93
CA ARG A 302 17.20 -19.94 -7.74
C ARG A 302 18.08 -20.58 -8.80
N ASP A 303 18.18 -19.99 -9.99
CA ASP A 303 19.06 -20.44 -11.07
C ASP A 303 20.51 -19.95 -10.92
N GLY A 304 20.81 -19.19 -9.86
CA GLY A 304 22.13 -18.65 -9.56
C GLY A 304 22.43 -17.28 -10.18
N ARG A 305 21.55 -16.71 -11.02
CA ARG A 305 21.70 -15.34 -11.50
C ARG A 305 21.62 -14.34 -10.35
N LEU A 306 22.30 -13.22 -10.53
CA LEU A 306 22.27 -12.05 -9.66
C LEU A 306 21.64 -10.90 -10.44
N MET A 307 20.56 -10.34 -9.91
CA MET A 307 19.80 -9.26 -10.54
C MET A 307 19.46 -8.19 -9.52
N SER A 308 19.60 -6.92 -9.87
CA SER A 308 19.06 -5.84 -9.04
C SER A 308 17.52 -5.86 -9.05
N ALA A 309 16.90 -5.17 -8.11
CA ALA A 309 15.45 -4.98 -8.13
C ALA A 309 14.97 -4.27 -9.41
N LEU A 310 15.79 -3.35 -9.97
CA LEU A 310 15.50 -2.70 -11.25
C LEU A 310 15.55 -3.68 -12.41
N ASP A 311 16.53 -4.59 -12.46
CA ASP A 311 16.63 -5.61 -13.52
C ASP A 311 15.40 -6.54 -13.48
N LEU A 312 14.92 -6.93 -12.29
CA LEU A 312 13.70 -7.73 -12.19
C LEU A 312 12.48 -6.97 -12.71
N GLN A 313 12.33 -5.70 -12.34
CA GLN A 313 11.21 -4.88 -12.81
C GLN A 313 11.26 -4.66 -14.33
N GLU A 314 12.45 -4.51 -14.92
CA GLU A 314 12.63 -4.43 -16.38
C GLU A 314 12.20 -5.72 -17.07
N CYS A 315 12.54 -6.91 -16.55
CA CYS A 315 12.04 -8.17 -17.11
C CYS A 315 10.51 -8.28 -17.06
N TYR A 316 9.87 -7.79 -15.99
CA TYR A 316 8.41 -7.73 -15.94
C TYR A 316 7.82 -6.73 -16.93
N LEU A 317 8.44 -5.56 -17.08
CA LEU A 317 8.03 -4.54 -18.04
C LEU A 317 8.16 -5.05 -19.49
N GLU A 318 9.27 -5.67 -19.85
CA GLU A 318 9.49 -6.28 -21.17
C GLU A 318 8.41 -7.32 -21.47
N SER A 319 8.13 -8.20 -20.51
CA SER A 319 7.06 -9.19 -20.61
C SER A 319 5.69 -8.53 -20.77
N ALA A 320 5.42 -7.47 -20.00
CA ALA A 320 4.15 -6.73 -20.06
C ALA A 320 3.95 -6.01 -21.39
N ARG A 321 5.01 -5.38 -21.94
CA ARG A 321 4.97 -4.75 -23.27
C ARG A 321 4.71 -5.79 -24.35
N ALA A 322 5.46 -6.89 -24.35
CA ALA A 322 5.27 -7.97 -25.32
C ALA A 322 3.85 -8.57 -25.24
N TYR A 323 3.34 -8.79 -24.03
CA TYR A 323 1.98 -9.30 -23.81
C TYR A 323 0.90 -8.32 -24.29
N VAL A 324 1.04 -7.02 -24.01
CA VAL A 324 0.06 -6.02 -24.46
C VAL A 324 0.09 -5.87 -25.98
N GLU A 325 1.28 -5.88 -26.59
CA GLU A 325 1.45 -5.84 -28.04
C GLU A 325 0.80 -7.07 -28.72
N ASP A 326 1.07 -8.29 -28.23
CA ASP A 326 0.46 -9.52 -28.76
C ASP A 326 -1.07 -9.53 -28.65
N ARG A 327 -1.61 -9.09 -27.50
CA ARG A 327 -3.06 -9.20 -27.22
C ARG A 327 -3.91 -8.05 -27.75
N ARG A 328 -3.31 -6.87 -27.93
CA ARG A 328 -4.04 -5.63 -28.26
C ARG A 328 -3.35 -4.81 -29.35
N GLY A 329 -2.03 -4.83 -29.43
CA GLY A 329 -1.26 -3.96 -30.32
C GLY A 329 -1.69 -2.50 -30.19
N VAL A 330 -2.00 -1.88 -31.32
CA VAL A 330 -2.49 -0.49 -31.41
C VAL A 330 -3.80 -0.22 -30.65
N ASP A 331 -4.60 -1.25 -30.37
CA ASP A 331 -5.90 -1.15 -29.68
C ASP A 331 -5.78 -1.20 -28.15
N ALA A 332 -4.57 -1.15 -27.58
CA ALA A 332 -4.39 -1.03 -26.15
C ALA A 332 -5.04 0.27 -25.62
N ASP A 333 -5.75 0.20 -24.49
CA ASP A 333 -6.37 1.39 -23.91
C ASP A 333 -5.33 2.39 -23.39
N GLU A 334 -5.74 3.65 -23.29
CA GLU A 334 -4.86 4.77 -22.93
C GLU A 334 -4.16 4.57 -21.58
N GLN A 335 -4.89 4.14 -20.54
CA GLN A 335 -4.29 3.92 -19.23
C GLN A 335 -3.30 2.75 -19.23
N THR A 336 -3.51 1.72 -20.05
CA THR A 336 -2.54 0.63 -20.19
C THR A 336 -1.23 1.12 -20.80
N ARG A 337 -1.32 1.92 -21.86
CA ARG A 337 -0.13 2.52 -22.49
C ARG A 337 0.58 3.47 -21.53
N ASP A 338 -0.18 4.35 -20.86
CA ASP A 338 0.36 5.32 -19.90
C ASP A 338 1.05 4.62 -18.70
N VAL A 339 0.49 3.52 -18.17
CA VAL A 339 1.15 2.71 -17.12
C VAL A 339 2.47 2.13 -17.61
N LEU A 340 2.51 1.53 -18.80
CA LEU A 340 3.73 0.94 -19.36
C LEU A 340 4.80 2.02 -19.61
N ASP A 341 4.42 3.15 -20.18
CA ASP A 341 5.34 4.24 -20.52
C ASP A 341 5.89 4.92 -19.27
N ARG A 342 5.06 5.12 -18.24
CA ARG A 342 5.52 5.63 -16.94
C ARG A 342 6.41 4.63 -16.23
N TRP A 343 6.07 3.34 -16.27
CA TRP A 343 6.90 2.30 -15.66
C TRP A 343 8.29 2.26 -16.29
N GLU A 344 8.37 2.25 -17.62
CA GLU A 344 9.64 2.33 -18.35
C GLU A 344 10.44 3.60 -18.01
N SER A 345 9.78 4.77 -18.08
CA SER A 345 10.42 6.05 -17.79
C SER A 345 10.96 6.11 -16.36
N VAL A 346 10.21 5.62 -15.38
CA VAL A 346 10.63 5.59 -13.98
C VAL A 346 11.79 4.63 -13.78
N LEU A 347 11.75 3.41 -14.31
CA LEU A 347 12.87 2.46 -14.19
C LEU A 347 14.15 3.03 -14.81
N SER A 348 14.06 3.59 -16.02
CA SER A 348 15.19 4.22 -16.70
C SER A 348 15.80 5.36 -15.88
N ARG A 349 14.96 6.24 -15.30
CA ARG A 349 15.44 7.36 -14.49
C ARG A 349 15.97 6.93 -13.14
N LEU A 350 15.36 5.94 -12.48
CA LEU A 350 15.88 5.35 -11.24
C LEU A 350 17.27 4.74 -11.43
N ARG A 351 17.53 4.12 -12.59
CA ARG A 351 18.83 3.53 -12.92
C ARG A 351 19.92 4.58 -13.13
N ASP A 352 19.57 5.73 -13.71
CA ASP A 352 20.51 6.82 -13.96
C ASP A 352 20.76 7.67 -12.70
N ASP A 353 19.70 8.19 -12.11
CA ASP A 353 19.73 8.97 -10.86
C ASP A 353 18.34 8.96 -10.21
N PRO A 354 18.17 8.26 -9.05
CA PRO A 354 16.89 8.19 -8.36
C PRO A 354 16.24 9.55 -8.10
N MET A 355 17.03 10.59 -7.84
CA MET A 355 16.51 11.93 -7.53
C MET A 355 15.75 12.58 -8.69
N ARG A 356 15.88 12.07 -9.92
CA ARG A 356 15.06 12.48 -11.07
C ARG A 356 13.60 12.09 -10.94
N CYS A 357 13.27 11.17 -10.05
CA CYS A 357 11.89 10.74 -9.76
C CYS A 357 11.29 11.46 -8.54
N ARG A 358 11.95 12.49 -8.00
CA ARG A 358 11.53 13.18 -6.75
C ARG A 358 10.16 13.87 -6.81
N ARG A 359 9.61 14.05 -8.01
CA ARG A 359 8.29 14.65 -8.23
C ARG A 359 7.18 13.60 -8.27
N GLU A 360 7.53 12.32 -8.38
CA GLU A 360 6.58 11.24 -8.67
C GLU A 360 6.55 10.16 -7.59
N LEU A 361 7.71 9.82 -7.00
CA LEU A 361 7.83 8.72 -6.04
C LEU A 361 7.99 9.23 -4.62
N ASP A 362 7.22 8.66 -3.70
CA ASP A 362 7.19 9.06 -2.28
C ASP A 362 8.58 8.95 -1.63
N TRP A 363 9.23 7.77 -1.72
CA TRP A 363 10.53 7.57 -1.08
C TRP A 363 11.59 8.53 -1.61
N VAL A 364 11.58 8.85 -2.90
CA VAL A 364 12.54 9.79 -3.51
C VAL A 364 12.24 11.23 -3.07
N ALA A 365 10.97 11.64 -3.08
CA ALA A 365 10.56 12.95 -2.61
C ALA A 365 10.92 13.17 -1.14
N LYS A 366 10.67 12.14 -0.32
CA LYS A 366 11.00 12.12 1.10
C LYS A 366 12.51 12.10 1.34
N LEU A 367 13.27 11.26 0.64
CA LEU A 367 14.72 11.21 0.72
C LEU A 367 15.35 12.57 0.37
N GLY A 368 14.92 13.19 -0.73
CA GLY A 368 15.41 14.52 -1.11
C GLY A 368 15.13 15.60 -0.07
N LEU A 369 13.98 15.50 0.62
CA LEU A 369 13.66 16.39 1.74
C LEU A 369 14.58 16.13 2.94
N LEU A 370 14.74 14.86 3.33
CA LEU A 370 15.58 14.45 4.46
C LEU A 370 17.04 14.85 4.24
N GLU A 371 17.61 14.58 3.07
CA GLU A 371 18.98 14.97 2.73
C GLU A 371 19.16 16.49 2.77
N SER A 372 18.17 17.27 2.31
CA SER A 372 18.22 18.74 2.44
C SER A 372 18.33 19.21 3.89
N TYR A 373 17.71 18.49 4.84
CA TYR A 373 17.85 18.79 6.27
C TYR A 373 19.19 18.31 6.83
N ARG A 374 19.66 17.11 6.43
CA ARG A 374 20.96 16.56 6.81
C ARG A 374 22.10 17.48 6.40
N GLU A 375 22.12 17.93 5.14
CA GLU A 375 23.14 18.83 4.60
C GLU A 375 23.10 20.21 5.26
N ARG A 376 21.90 20.78 5.45
CA ARG A 376 21.76 22.13 6.03
C ARG A 376 22.14 22.19 7.50
N ASP A 377 21.71 21.19 8.29
CA ASP A 377 21.80 21.22 9.75
C ASP A 377 22.90 20.29 10.30
N GLY A 378 23.59 19.52 9.45
CA GLY A 378 24.65 18.58 9.84
C GLY A 378 24.12 17.38 10.62
N LEU A 379 23.00 16.79 10.19
CA LEU A 379 22.30 15.71 10.91
C LEU A 379 22.71 14.33 10.43
N ASP A 380 22.88 13.40 11.37
CA ASP A 380 23.01 11.97 11.11
C ASP A 380 21.63 11.29 11.03
N TRP A 381 21.58 10.05 10.53
CA TRP A 381 20.32 9.37 10.20
C TRP A 381 19.51 8.98 11.44
N ASP A 382 20.16 8.92 12.61
CA ASP A 382 19.58 8.67 13.92
C ASP A 382 19.11 9.96 14.62
N ASP A 383 19.26 11.13 14.00
CA ASP A 383 18.78 12.37 14.59
C ASP A 383 17.24 12.35 14.70
N PRO A 384 16.67 12.59 15.91
CA PRO A 384 15.21 12.56 16.12
C PRO A 384 14.42 13.48 15.19
N LYS A 385 15.03 14.57 14.70
CA LYS A 385 14.41 15.50 13.75
C LYS A 385 14.10 14.82 12.41
N LEU A 386 14.95 13.91 11.94
CA LEU A 386 14.70 13.18 10.68
C LEU A 386 13.55 12.19 10.83
N HIS A 387 13.44 11.50 11.97
CA HIS A 387 12.29 10.64 12.27
C HIS A 387 10.98 11.44 12.34
N LEU A 388 11.01 12.66 12.88
CA LEU A 388 9.84 13.55 12.88
C LEU A 388 9.49 14.03 11.47
N ILE A 389 10.47 14.34 10.63
CA ILE A 389 10.25 14.72 9.23
C ILE A 389 9.64 13.55 8.43
N ASP A 390 10.13 12.33 8.65
CA ASP A 390 9.55 11.11 8.05
C ASP A 390 8.07 10.96 8.39
N LEU A 391 7.70 11.10 9.67
CA LEU A 391 6.30 11.06 10.11
C LEU A 391 5.49 12.24 9.57
N GLN A 392 6.03 13.46 9.61
CA GLN A 392 5.35 14.67 9.16
C GLN A 392 5.14 14.70 7.64
N TYR A 393 5.93 13.93 6.87
CA TYR A 393 5.65 13.71 5.45
C TYR A 393 4.24 13.15 5.22
N ALA A 394 3.81 12.23 6.10
CA ALA A 394 2.53 11.52 6.04
C ALA A 394 1.37 12.22 6.74
N ASP A 395 1.59 13.36 7.40
CA ASP A 395 0.53 14.11 8.08
C ASP A 395 -0.50 14.65 7.06
N LEU A 396 -1.78 14.34 7.29
CA LEU A 396 -2.85 14.68 6.35
C LEU A 396 -3.32 16.14 6.43
N ARG A 397 -2.89 16.92 7.43
CA ARG A 397 -3.31 18.31 7.55
C ARG A 397 -2.67 19.15 6.42
N PRO A 398 -3.45 19.87 5.59
CA PRO A 398 -2.93 20.56 4.42
C PRO A 398 -1.81 21.57 4.70
N ASP A 399 -1.83 22.21 5.87
CA ASP A 399 -0.85 23.22 6.29
C ASP A 399 0.36 22.65 7.06
N LYS A 400 0.32 21.37 7.47
CA LYS A 400 1.37 20.72 8.27
C LYS A 400 2.08 19.59 7.53
N GLY A 401 1.36 18.81 6.73
CA GLY A 401 1.89 17.69 5.96
C GLY A 401 2.94 18.11 4.96
N LEU A 402 4.13 17.51 5.03
CA LEU A 402 5.21 17.91 4.13
C LEU A 402 4.88 17.54 2.69
N TYR A 403 4.25 16.38 2.43
CA TYR A 403 3.75 16.05 1.09
C TYR A 403 2.75 17.10 0.57
N SER A 404 1.73 17.47 1.37
CA SER A 404 0.74 18.48 1.01
C SER A 404 1.39 19.83 0.69
N ARG A 405 2.45 20.20 1.43
CA ARG A 405 3.27 21.39 1.16
C ARG A 405 4.07 21.28 -0.13
N LEU A 406 4.58 20.09 -0.49
CA LEU A 406 5.23 19.82 -1.78
C LEU A 406 4.22 19.98 -2.94
N VAL A 407 3.01 19.46 -2.78
CA VAL A 407 1.93 19.60 -3.77
C VAL A 407 1.55 21.07 -3.95
N ALA A 408 1.31 21.81 -2.85
CA ALA A 408 0.90 23.21 -2.90
C ALA A 408 1.90 24.13 -3.61
N ARG A 409 3.19 23.78 -3.61
CA ARG A 409 4.25 24.53 -4.31
C ARG A 409 4.58 23.97 -5.71
N GLY A 410 3.78 23.03 -6.23
CA GLY A 410 3.99 22.41 -7.53
C GLY A 410 5.24 21.53 -7.62
N SER A 411 5.71 20.95 -6.51
CA SER A 411 6.88 20.06 -6.45
C SER A 411 6.56 18.58 -6.60
N MET A 412 5.28 18.21 -6.64
CA MET A 412 4.82 16.85 -6.95
C MET A 412 3.97 16.88 -8.21
N ASP A 413 4.15 15.88 -9.07
CA ASP A 413 3.32 15.65 -10.23
C ASP A 413 2.01 14.97 -9.81
N ARG A 414 0.92 15.32 -10.49
CA ARG A 414 -0.43 14.86 -10.18
C ARG A 414 -1.09 14.28 -11.43
N LEU A 415 -1.91 13.27 -11.22
CA LEU A 415 -2.81 12.70 -12.22
C LEU A 415 -4.16 13.40 -12.17
N LEU A 416 -4.60 13.80 -10.98
CA LEU A 416 -5.91 14.38 -10.73
C LEU A 416 -5.81 15.90 -10.61
N SER A 417 -6.84 16.58 -11.06
CA SER A 417 -7.08 17.97 -10.66
C SER A 417 -7.54 18.03 -9.19
N THR A 418 -7.74 19.23 -8.64
CA THR A 418 -8.27 19.38 -7.27
C THR A 418 -9.79 19.19 -7.21
N ASP A 419 -10.47 19.37 -8.35
CA ASP A 419 -11.94 19.26 -8.44
C ASP A 419 -12.43 17.82 -8.66
N GLU A 420 -11.57 16.96 -9.23
CA GLU A 420 -11.76 15.51 -9.34
C GLU A 420 -11.53 14.78 -8.00
#